data_AF-S9UK62-F1
#
_entry.id   AF-S9UK62-F1
#
_cell.length_a   1.000
_cell.length_b   1.000
_cell.length_c   1.000
_cell.angle_alpha   90.00
_cell.angle_beta   90.00
_cell.angle_gamma   90.00
#
_symmetry.space_group_name_H-M   'P 1'
#
loop_
_entity.id
_entity.type
_entity.pdbx_description
1 polymer ?
#
loop_
_entity_poly.entity_id
_entity_poly.type
_entity_poly.pdbx_seq_one_letter_code
_entity_poly.pdbx_strand_id
1 'polypeptide(L)'
;MGVVSNIMSRIAYTKANDTTTAWTYDFKAALIACVVIYLYCFVFGAAVWGLMKWKHLPATLVDTICLYGYSMFIFELIAVLCMVPVSALQWIFVLFGGLWSLAYLLLNFWHMWRASLEPNWFFGIVGLVSVCHILLTLSFKFYFFHYKV
;
A
#
# COMPACT_ATOMS: atom_id res chain seq x y z
N MET A 1 8.64 -5.47 -1.09
CA MET A 1 8.03 -5.87 0.22
C MET A 1 8.47 -7.26 0.74
N GLY A 2 8.05 -8.38 0.13
CA GLY A 2 8.23 -9.73 0.72
C GLY A 2 9.69 -10.22 0.85
N VAL A 3 10.55 -9.80 -0.08
CA VAL A 3 12.00 -10.10 -0.01
C VAL A 3 12.63 -9.43 1.22
N VAL A 4 12.26 -8.18 1.50
CA VAL A 4 12.75 -7.44 2.67
C VAL A 4 12.35 -8.14 3.96
N SER A 5 11.11 -8.62 4.04
CA SER A 5 10.62 -9.34 5.21
C SER A 5 11.43 -10.59 5.53
N ASN A 6 11.77 -11.37 4.51
CA ASN A 6 12.63 -12.54 4.65
C ASN A 6 14.08 -12.18 5.05
N ILE A 7 14.65 -11.12 4.47
CA ILE A 7 16.00 -10.64 4.86
C ILE A 7 16.03 -10.27 6.35
N MET A 8 15.03 -9.52 6.81
CA MET A 8 14.94 -9.10 8.21
C MET A 8 14.68 -10.28 9.15
N SER A 9 13.85 -11.24 8.75
CA SER A 9 13.66 -12.51 9.49
C SER A 9 14.98 -13.26 9.67
N ARG A 10 15.81 -13.34 8.62
CA ARG A 10 17.13 -13.98 8.69
C ARG A 10 18.08 -13.25 9.65
N ILE A 11 18.09 -11.91 9.62
CA ILE A 11 18.92 -11.10 10.54
C ILE A 11 18.50 -11.33 12.00
N ALA A 12 17.18 -11.39 12.27
CA ALA A 12 16.67 -11.67 13.61
C ALA A 12 17.04 -13.08 14.09
N TYR A 13 16.91 -14.09 13.22
CA TYR A 13 17.31 -15.47 13.51
C TYR A 13 18.81 -15.57 13.87
N THR A 14 19.70 -14.95 13.09
CA THR A 14 21.14 -14.94 13.39
C THR A 14 21.45 -14.25 14.71
N LYS A 15 20.73 -13.17 15.07
CA LYS A 15 20.90 -12.49 16.37
C LYS A 15 20.42 -13.32 17.56
N ALA A 16 19.37 -14.11 17.38
CA ALA A 16 18.83 -14.97 18.43
C ALA A 16 19.75 -16.18 18.74
N ASN A 17 20.75 -16.44 17.89
CA ASN A 17 21.68 -17.58 18.00
C ASN A 17 20.96 -18.94 18.15
N ASP A 18 19.77 -19.06 17.54
CA ASP A 18 18.99 -20.30 17.55
C ASP A 18 19.67 -21.30 16.61
N THR A 19 20.21 -22.38 17.17
CA THR A 19 20.85 -23.47 16.42
C THR A 19 19.97 -24.70 16.32
N THR A 20 18.77 -24.66 16.93
CA THR A 20 17.89 -25.82 17.06
C THR A 20 16.94 -26.00 15.89
N THR A 21 16.64 -24.92 15.18
CA THR A 21 15.77 -24.94 13.99
C THR A 21 16.48 -24.33 12.79
N ALA A 22 16.40 -24.96 11.62
CA ALA A 22 16.95 -24.39 10.40
C ALA A 22 16.07 -23.24 9.91
N TRP A 23 16.66 -22.07 9.64
CA TRP A 23 15.93 -20.95 9.05
C TRP A 23 15.38 -21.30 7.67
N THR A 24 14.12 -20.96 7.41
CA THR A 24 13.45 -21.21 6.12
C THR A 24 12.87 -19.91 5.56
N TYR A 25 12.91 -19.79 4.24
CA TYR A 25 12.35 -18.65 3.53
C TYR A 25 10.82 -18.76 3.44
N ASP A 26 10.12 -17.70 3.83
CA ASP A 26 8.66 -17.60 3.71
C ASP A 26 8.27 -17.02 2.34
N PHE A 27 8.00 -17.93 1.40
CA PHE A 27 7.45 -17.58 0.08
C PHE A 27 6.00 -17.10 0.15
N LYS A 28 5.25 -17.47 1.19
CA LYS A 28 3.83 -17.08 1.33
C LYS A 28 3.74 -15.59 1.59
N ALA A 29 4.61 -15.03 2.43
CA ALA A 29 4.66 -13.58 2.66
C ALA A 29 4.88 -12.80 1.36
N ALA A 30 5.80 -13.24 0.50
CA ALA A 30 6.04 -12.59 -0.79
C ALA A 30 4.83 -12.67 -1.73
N LEU A 31 4.21 -13.85 -1.85
CA LEU A 31 3.02 -14.04 -2.67
C LEU A 31 1.83 -13.21 -2.16
N ILE A 32 1.59 -13.19 -0.84
CA ILE A 32 0.51 -12.41 -0.23
C ILE A 32 0.72 -10.92 -0.50
N ALA A 33 1.96 -10.41 -0.40
CA ALA A 33 2.26 -9.02 -0.74
C ALA A 33 1.86 -8.69 -2.19
N CYS A 34 2.27 -9.54 -3.14
CA CYS A 34 1.93 -9.37 -4.54
C CYS A 34 0.42 -9.37 -4.74
N VAL A 35 -0.29 -10.37 -4.20
CA VAL A 35 -1.75 -10.48 -4.33
C VAL A 35 -2.47 -9.25 -3.76
N VAL A 36 -2.08 -8.78 -2.57
CA VAL A 36 -2.68 -7.60 -1.95
C VAL A 36 -2.50 -6.35 -2.81
N ILE A 37 -1.28 -6.12 -3.33
CA ILE A 37 -1.00 -4.97 -4.20
C ILE A 37 -1.79 -5.06 -5.51
N TYR A 38 -1.78 -6.22 -6.17
CA TYR A 38 -2.50 -6.41 -7.42
C TYR A 38 -4.01 -6.28 -7.25
N LEU A 39 -4.60 -6.85 -6.19
CA LEU A 39 -6.02 -6.69 -5.91
C LEU A 39 -6.38 -5.22 -5.67
N TYR A 40 -5.57 -4.48 -4.92
CA TYR A 40 -5.80 -3.05 -4.72
C TYR A 40 -5.72 -2.26 -6.04
N CYS A 41 -4.68 -2.46 -6.85
CA CYS A 41 -4.52 -1.70 -8.09
C CYS A 41 -5.59 -2.03 -9.14
N PHE A 42 -5.86 -3.32 -9.35
CA PHE A 42 -6.77 -3.76 -10.41
C PHE A 42 -8.22 -3.77 -9.96
N VAL A 43 -8.55 -4.44 -8.86
CA VAL A 43 -9.95 -4.61 -8.43
C VAL A 43 -10.48 -3.30 -7.85
N PHE A 44 -9.76 -2.71 -6.89
CA PHE A 44 -10.23 -1.47 -6.27
C PHE A 44 -10.10 -0.27 -7.22
N GLY A 45 -9.01 -0.18 -7.99
CA GLY A 45 -8.88 0.80 -9.08
C GLY A 45 -10.02 0.70 -10.11
N ALA A 46 -10.37 -0.50 -10.56
CA ALA A 46 -11.51 -0.71 -11.47
C ALA A 46 -12.85 -0.38 -10.83
N ALA A 47 -13.04 -0.66 -9.54
CA ALA A 47 -14.26 -0.31 -8.82
C ALA A 47 -14.45 1.21 -8.75
N VAL A 48 -13.39 1.96 -8.41
CA VAL A 48 -13.42 3.43 -8.40
C VAL A 48 -13.64 3.99 -9.81
N TRP A 49 -13.01 3.41 -10.83
CA TRP A 49 -13.32 3.74 -12.22
C TRP A 49 -14.78 3.47 -12.59
N GLY A 50 -15.35 2.34 -12.17
CA GLY A 50 -16.75 2.00 -12.41
C GLY A 50 -17.71 3.03 -11.82
N LEU A 51 -17.42 3.52 -10.61
CA LEU A 51 -18.17 4.62 -9.99
C LEU A 51 -18.05 5.93 -10.81
N MET A 52 -16.83 6.27 -11.24
CA MET A 52 -16.61 7.44 -12.10
C MET A 52 -17.35 7.31 -13.43
N LYS A 53 -17.35 6.12 -14.03
CA LYS A 53 -18.01 5.84 -15.30
C LYS A 53 -19.53 5.94 -15.19
N TRP A 54 -20.12 5.46 -14.09
CA TRP A 54 -21.55 5.63 -13.80
C TRP A 54 -21.93 7.11 -13.68
N LYS A 55 -21.05 7.93 -13.12
CA LYS A 55 -21.24 9.38 -13.04
C LYS A 55 -20.84 10.13 -14.32
N HIS A 56 -20.57 9.42 -15.42
CA HIS A 56 -20.19 9.97 -16.73
C HIS A 56 -18.91 10.85 -16.69
N LEU A 57 -17.99 10.59 -15.76
CA LEU A 57 -16.71 11.32 -15.69
C LEU A 57 -15.77 10.90 -16.84
N PRO A 58 -14.95 11.84 -17.36
CA PRO A 58 -14.01 11.56 -18.46
C PRO A 58 -12.72 10.89 -17.94
N ALA A 59 -12.84 9.68 -17.39
CA ALA A 59 -11.72 8.87 -16.92
C ALA A 59 -11.65 7.52 -17.65
N THR A 60 -10.45 7.13 -18.08
CA THR A 60 -10.24 5.79 -18.63
C THR A 60 -9.88 4.79 -17.54
N LEU A 61 -10.21 3.51 -17.77
CA LEU A 61 -9.89 2.44 -16.84
C LEU A 61 -8.37 2.31 -16.67
N VAL A 62 -7.65 2.39 -17.77
CA VAL A 62 -6.19 2.25 -17.80
C VAL A 62 -5.54 3.38 -17.02
N ASP A 63 -5.94 4.64 -17.24
CA ASP A 63 -5.39 5.77 -16.48
C ASP A 63 -5.63 5.62 -14.98
N THR A 64 -6.82 5.13 -14.60
CA THR A 64 -7.16 4.89 -13.20
C THR A 64 -6.27 3.80 -12.60
N ILE A 65 -6.18 2.62 -13.22
CA ILE A 65 -5.35 1.50 -12.73
C ILE A 65 -3.87 1.91 -12.68
N CYS A 66 -3.38 2.61 -13.71
CA CYS A 66 -2.01 3.10 -13.76
C CYS A 66 -1.73 4.06 -12.60
N LEU A 67 -2.61 5.02 -12.33
CA LEU A 67 -2.45 5.95 -11.22
C LEU A 67 -2.42 5.24 -9.85
N TYR A 68 -3.27 4.23 -9.67
CA TYR A 68 -3.22 3.36 -8.50
C TYR A 68 -1.90 2.58 -8.42
N GLY A 69 -1.36 2.09 -9.54
CA GLY A 69 -0.04 1.45 -9.58
C GLY A 69 1.09 2.42 -9.23
N TYR A 70 1.06 3.64 -9.74
CA TYR A 70 2.07 4.67 -9.46
C TYR A 70 2.09 5.07 -7.98
N SER A 71 0.92 5.17 -7.33
CA SER A 71 0.87 5.48 -5.89
C SER A 71 1.52 4.39 -5.04
N MET A 72 1.46 3.13 -5.48
CA MET A 72 2.07 2.01 -4.76
C MET A 72 3.61 1.99 -4.82
N PHE A 73 4.22 2.67 -5.80
CA PHE A 73 5.67 2.60 -6.01
C PHE A 73 6.48 3.08 -4.79
N ILE A 74 5.99 4.09 -4.06
CA ILE A 74 6.67 4.60 -2.87
C ILE A 74 6.84 3.52 -1.80
N PHE A 75 5.92 2.57 -1.71
CA PHE A 75 5.98 1.50 -0.71
C PHE A 75 7.17 0.56 -0.94
N GLU A 76 7.64 0.39 -2.17
CA GLU A 76 8.87 -0.38 -2.42
C GLU A 76 10.11 0.35 -1.86
N LEU A 77 10.17 1.69 -1.96
CA LEU A 77 11.23 2.49 -1.34
C LEU A 77 11.15 2.45 0.19
N ILE A 78 9.94 2.61 0.74
CA ILE A 78 9.69 2.49 2.18
C ILE A 78 10.09 1.09 2.69
N ALA A 79 9.87 0.04 1.90
CA ALA A 79 10.27 -1.30 2.29
C ALA A 79 11.79 -1.38 2.52
N VAL A 80 12.60 -0.81 1.63
CA VAL A 80 14.05 -0.75 1.81
C VAL A 80 14.43 0.06 3.06
N LEU A 81 13.81 1.22 3.26
CA LEU A 81 14.05 2.06 4.45
C LEU A 81 13.68 1.35 5.77
N CYS A 82 12.64 0.51 5.75
CA CYS A 82 12.21 -0.27 6.91
C CYS A 82 13.14 -1.45 7.25
N MET A 83 14.22 -1.69 6.49
CA MET A 83 15.27 -2.63 6.90
C MET A 83 15.99 -2.20 8.18
N VAL A 84 15.96 -0.91 8.54
CA VAL A 84 16.50 -0.46 9.82
C VAL A 84 15.64 -1.06 10.94
N PRO A 85 16.21 -1.84 11.88
CA PRO A 85 15.46 -2.58 12.91
C PRO A 85 15.03 -1.67 14.08
N VAL A 86 14.49 -0.49 13.77
CA VAL A 86 14.03 0.51 14.75
C VAL A 86 12.55 0.76 14.52
N SER A 87 11.70 0.24 15.41
CA SER A 87 10.24 0.27 15.27
C SER A 87 9.69 1.68 15.07
N ALA A 88 10.17 2.66 15.83
CA ALA A 88 9.72 4.05 15.71
C ALA A 88 10.01 4.65 14.32
N LEU A 89 11.19 4.38 13.75
CA LEU A 89 11.55 4.86 12.41
C LEU A 89 10.70 4.18 11.32
N GLN A 90 10.44 2.87 11.45
CA GLN A 90 9.58 2.14 10.53
C GLN A 90 8.16 2.71 10.51
N TRP A 91 7.59 3.04 11.68
CA TRP A 91 6.29 3.70 11.75
C TRP A 91 6.29 5.05 11.03
N ILE A 92 7.31 5.88 11.25
CA ILE A 92 7.44 7.18 10.57
C ILE A 92 7.51 6.99 9.05
N PHE A 93 8.34 6.09 8.56
CA PHE A 93 8.48 5.83 7.12
C PHE A 93 7.20 5.30 6.49
N VAL A 94 6.52 4.36 7.13
CA VAL A 94 5.26 3.81 6.62
C VAL A 94 4.14 4.85 6.62
N LEU A 95 4.00 5.63 7.69
CA LEU A 95 3.00 6.71 7.75
C LEU A 95 3.29 7.79 6.72
N PHE A 96 4.55 8.19 6.57
CA PHE A 96 4.95 9.17 5.57
C PHE A 96 4.67 8.67 4.15
N GLY A 97 5.07 7.44 3.83
CA GLY A 97 4.82 6.84 2.52
C GLY A 97 3.33 6.68 2.22
N GLY A 98 2.55 6.22 3.18
CA GLY A 98 1.10 6.09 3.05
C GLY A 98 0.38 7.44 2.88
N LEU A 99 0.81 8.46 3.63
CA LEU A 99 0.26 9.81 3.50
C LEU A 99 0.61 10.41 2.13
N TRP A 100 1.85 10.25 1.68
CA TRP A 100 2.31 10.75 0.38
C TRP A 100 1.58 10.06 -0.77
N SER A 101 1.44 8.73 -0.71
CA SER A 101 0.70 7.94 -1.69
C SER A 101 -0.80 8.31 -1.72
N LEU A 102 -1.42 8.47 -0.56
CA LEU A 102 -2.81 8.93 -0.47
C LEU A 102 -2.98 10.34 -1.05
N ALA A 103 -2.09 11.27 -0.67
CA ALA A 103 -2.12 12.63 -1.17
C ALA A 103 -1.96 12.66 -2.70
N TYR A 104 -1.01 11.89 -3.24
CA TYR A 104 -0.84 11.75 -4.69
C TYR A 104 -2.13 11.29 -5.37
N LEU A 105 -2.79 10.25 -4.86
CA LEU A 105 -4.01 9.72 -5.44
C LEU A 105 -5.16 10.74 -5.39
N LEU A 106 -5.36 11.38 -4.24
CA LEU A 106 -6.42 12.38 -4.05
C LEU A 106 -6.18 13.62 -4.91
N LEU A 107 -4.95 14.11 -4.98
CA LEU A 107 -4.61 15.32 -5.76
C LEU A 107 -4.79 15.11 -7.26
N ASN A 108 -4.40 13.94 -7.78
CA ASN A 108 -4.57 13.63 -9.20
C ASN A 108 -6.06 13.54 -9.60
N PHE A 109 -6.91 12.96 -8.75
CA PHE A 109 -8.35 12.91 -9.02
C PHE A 109 -9.12 14.15 -8.57
N TRP A 110 -8.49 15.05 -7.79
CA TRP A 110 -9.15 16.14 -7.09
C TRP A 110 -9.95 17.03 -8.02
N HIS A 111 -9.31 17.50 -9.09
CA HIS A 111 -9.92 18.46 -10.00
C HIS A 111 -11.14 17.86 -10.71
N MET A 112 -10.98 16.63 -11.22
CA MET A 112 -12.06 15.90 -11.91
C MET A 112 -13.23 15.61 -10.97
N TRP A 113 -12.96 15.11 -9.76
CA TRP A 113 -14.02 14.81 -8.80
C TRP A 113 -14.74 16.08 -8.32
N ARG A 114 -14.00 17.14 -8.00
CA ARG A 114 -14.60 18.40 -7.52
C ARG A 114 -15.46 19.08 -8.59
N ALA A 115 -15.05 19.04 -9.86
CA ALA A 115 -15.76 19.71 -10.94
C ALA A 115 -17.02 18.93 -11.40
N SER A 116 -16.99 17.59 -11.31
CA SER A 116 -18.04 16.75 -11.90
C SER A 116 -18.96 16.07 -10.90
N LEU A 117 -18.59 15.98 -9.61
CA LEU A 117 -19.42 15.32 -8.59
C LEU A 117 -20.12 16.33 -7.69
N GLU A 118 -21.33 15.98 -7.28
CA GLU A 118 -22.05 16.65 -6.19
C GLU A 118 -21.26 16.53 -4.87
N PRO A 119 -21.37 17.50 -3.94
CA PRO A 119 -20.59 17.51 -2.70
C PRO A 119 -20.68 16.22 -1.89
N ASN A 120 -21.88 15.64 -1.76
CA ASN A 120 -22.08 14.39 -1.00
C ASN A 120 -21.32 13.21 -1.62
N TRP A 121 -21.36 13.09 -2.96
CA TRP A 121 -20.62 12.04 -3.69
C TRP A 121 -19.12 12.28 -3.65
N PHE A 122 -18.68 13.53 -3.75
CA PHE A 122 -17.27 13.91 -3.62
C PHE A 122 -16.70 13.48 -2.27
N PHE A 123 -17.35 13.84 -1.16
CA PHE A 123 -16.88 13.43 0.17
C PHE A 123 -16.96 11.91 0.37
N GLY A 124 -17.98 11.26 -0.19
CA GLY A 124 -18.12 9.81 -0.16
C GLY A 124 -16.96 9.08 -0.84
N ILE A 125 -16.61 9.44 -2.08
CA ILE A 125 -15.55 8.77 -2.83
C ILE A 125 -14.16 9.06 -2.23
N VAL A 126 -13.91 10.30 -1.80
CA VAL A 126 -12.67 10.68 -1.12
C VAL A 126 -12.53 9.90 0.18
N GLY A 127 -13.61 9.80 0.97
CA GLY A 127 -13.63 9.02 2.21
C GLY A 127 -13.35 7.53 1.96
N LEU A 128 -14.04 6.92 0.99
CA LEU A 128 -13.85 5.53 0.61
C LEU A 128 -12.39 5.23 0.22
N VAL A 129 -11.83 6.04 -0.70
CA VAL A 129 -10.46 5.88 -1.17
C VAL A 129 -9.47 6.05 -0.02
N SER A 130 -9.68 7.06 0.84
CA SER A 130 -8.81 7.31 1.99
C SER A 130 -8.82 6.17 2.99
N VAL A 131 -10.00 5.68 3.37
CA VAL A 131 -10.14 4.57 4.33
C VAL A 131 -9.49 3.30 3.79
N CYS A 132 -9.77 2.94 2.53
CA CYS A 132 -9.16 1.77 1.92
C CYS A 132 -7.63 1.89 1.82
N HIS A 133 -7.10 3.08 1.52
CA HIS A 133 -5.66 3.30 1.46
C HIS A 133 -4.98 3.24 2.83
N ILE A 134 -5.64 3.75 3.87
CA ILE A 134 -5.15 3.66 5.25
C ILE A 134 -5.13 2.20 5.69
N LEU A 135 -6.21 1.44 5.45
CA LEU A 135 -6.26 0.02 5.79
C LEU A 135 -5.17 -0.79 5.08
N LEU A 136 -4.92 -0.50 3.82
CA LEU A 136 -3.81 -1.08 3.06
C LEU A 136 -2.44 -0.72 3.68
N THR A 137 -2.21 0.56 3.99
CA THR A 137 -0.96 1.02 4.60
C THR A 137 -0.70 0.31 5.93
N LEU A 138 -1.74 0.18 6.74
CA LEU A 138 -1.68 -0.55 8.01
C LEU A 138 -1.41 -2.04 7.80
N SER A 139 -2.02 -2.67 6.80
CA SER A 139 -1.76 -4.08 6.49
C SER A 139 -0.29 -4.31 6.15
N PHE A 140 0.36 -3.36 5.44
CA PHE A 140 1.79 -3.44 5.19
C PHE A 140 2.63 -3.36 6.46
N LYS A 141 2.31 -2.42 7.37
CA LYS A 141 3.03 -2.32 8.64
C LYS A 141 2.91 -3.57 9.50
N PHE A 142 1.70 -4.10 9.65
CA PHE A 142 1.44 -5.20 10.56
C PHE A 142 1.82 -6.57 9.98
N TYR A 143 1.70 -6.77 8.67
CA TYR A 143 1.94 -8.07 8.06
C TYR A 143 3.38 -8.22 7.53
N PHE A 144 3.95 -7.18 6.91
CA PHE A 144 5.28 -7.28 6.29
C PHE A 144 6.40 -6.68 7.13
N PHE A 145 6.11 -5.63 7.92
CA PHE A 145 7.10 -4.89 8.71
C PHE A 145 7.00 -5.13 10.22
N HIS A 146 6.36 -6.22 10.64
CA HIS A 146 6.33 -6.61 12.04
C HIS A 146 7.49 -7.57 12.33
N TYR A 147 8.64 -6.98 12.67
CA TYR A 147 9.80 -7.73 13.15
C TYR A 147 9.87 -7.58 14.66
N LYS A 148 9.72 -8.69 15.38
CA LYS A 148 10.14 -8.76 16.78
C LYS A 148 11.63 -9.00 16.78
N VAL A 149 12.39 -7.99 17.21
CA VAL A 149 13.83 -8.11 17.50
C VAL A 149 13.97 -8.46 18.98
#